data_AF-A0A2V9J7Q9-F1
#
_entry.id   AF-A0A2V9J7Q9-F1
#
_cell.length_a   1.000
_cell.length_b   1.000
_cell.length_c   1.000
_cell.angle_alpha   90.00
_cell.angle_beta   90.00
_cell.angle_gamma   90.00
#
_symmetry.space_group_name_H-M   'P 1'
#
loop_
_entity.id
_entity.type
_entity.pdbx_description
1 polymer ?
#
loop_
_entity_poly.entity_id
_entity_poly.type
_entity_poly.pdbx_seq_one_letter_code
_entity_poly.pdbx_strand_id
1 'polypeptide(L)' 'MRHVPGPAFLVIPFKQLWFVARAGRLRVGDAAPGFELPTYDKKSRIQLASFRGHKPVVLIFGSYT' A
#
# COMPACT_ATOMS: atom_id res chain seq x y z
N MET A 1 11.79 10.83 -18.17
CA MET A 1 13.27 10.79 -18.17
C MET A 1 13.95 11.96 -18.88
N ARG A 2 13.20 12.81 -19.63
CA ARG A 2 13.72 14.01 -20.32
C ARG A 2 14.41 15.07 -19.42
N HIS A 3 14.19 15.02 -18.11
CA HIS A 3 14.70 16.01 -17.15
C HIS A 3 15.86 15.52 -16.27
N VAL A 4 16.39 14.30 -16.50
CA VAL A 4 17.56 13.81 -15.75
C VAL A 4 18.81 14.01 -16.60
N PRO A 5 19.79 14.83 -16.16
CA PRO A 5 21.06 14.99 -16.87
C PRO A 5 21.79 13.65 -17.03
N GLY A 6 22.46 13.43 -18.17
CA GLY A 6 23.13 12.16 -18.51
C GLY A 6 24.05 11.59 -17.42
N PRO A 7 24.93 12.38 -16.79
CA PRO A 7 25.79 11.89 -15.70
C PRO A 7 25.00 11.40 -14.47
N ALA A 8 23.88 12.06 -14.16
CA ALA A 8 23.02 11.69 -13.05
C ALA A 8 22.30 10.36 -13.32
N PHE A 9 21.94 10.06 -14.57
CA PHE A 9 21.27 8.82 -14.93
C PHE A 9 22.12 7.57 -14.64
N LEU A 10 23.44 7.67 -14.74
CA LEU A 10 24.37 6.55 -14.50
C LEU A 10 24.54 6.21 -13.02
N VAL A 11 24.32 7.17 -12.12
CA VAL A 11 24.58 7.00 -10.68
C VAL A 11 23.31 6.88 -9.84
N ILE A 12 22.15 7.29 -10.39
CA ILE A 12 20.89 7.26 -9.65
C ILE A 12 20.31 5.83 -9.63
N PRO A 13 20.03 5.26 -8.44
CA PRO A 13 19.47 3.91 -8.29
C PRO A 13 17.95 3.92 -8.46
N PHE A 14 17.46 4.14 -9.69
CA PHE A 14 16.02 4.33 -9.97
C PHE A 14 15.12 3.20 -9.46
N LYS A 15 15.58 1.95 -9.52
CA LYS A 15 14.82 0.78 -9.04
C LYS A 15 14.59 0.85 -7.53
N GLN A 16 15.62 1.22 -6.76
CA GLN A 16 15.53 1.39 -5.31
C GLN A 16 14.69 2.61 -4.95
N LEU A 17 14.87 3.73 -5.66
CA LEU A 17 14.08 4.95 -5.47
C LEU A 17 12.58 4.71 -5.65
N TRP A 18 12.17 3.77 -6.50
CA TRP A 18 10.77 3.41 -6.64
C TRP A 18 10.16 2.82 -5.37
N PHE A 19 10.91 2.02 -4.63
CA PHE A 19 10.48 1.50 -3.33
C PHE A 19 10.36 2.61 -2.29
N VAL A 20 11.26 3.60 -2.33
CA VAL A 20 11.20 4.77 -1.44
C VAL A 20 9.97 5.64 -1.78
N ALA A 21 9.74 5.92 -3.06
CA ALA A 21 8.62 6.74 -3.52
C ALA A 21 7.25 6.12 -3.21
N ARG A 22 7.18 4.78 -3.17
CA ARG A 22 5.95 4.03 -2.83
C ARG A 22 5.89 3.56 -1.39
N ALA A 23 6.86 3.93 -0.56
CA ALA A 23 6.80 3.63 0.85
C ALA A 23 5.54 4.28 1.46
N GLY A 24 4.72 3.46 2.13
CA GLY A 24 3.63 3.96 2.94
C GLY A 24 4.15 4.77 4.13
N ARG A 25 3.27 5.55 4.76
CA ARG A 25 3.61 6.35 5.96
C ARG A 25 3.12 5.74 7.27
N LEU A 26 2.50 4.55 7.22
CA LEU A 26 1.95 3.86 8.38
C LEU A 26 3.06 3.38 9.32
N ARG A 27 2.85 3.58 10.62
CA ARG A 27 3.73 3.17 11.71
C ARG A 27 2.99 2.24 12.67
N VAL A 28 3.76 1.49 13.47
CA VAL A 28 3.21 0.67 14.55
C VAL A 28 2.53 1.59 15.57
N GLY A 29 1.30 1.25 15.94
CA GLY A 29 0.47 2.06 16.84
C GLY A 29 -0.46 3.05 16.12
N ASP A 30 -0.22 3.34 14.84
CA ASP A 30 -1.14 4.16 14.06
C ASP A 30 -2.50 3.45 13.91
N ALA A 31 -3.57 4.24 13.87
CA ALA A 31 -4.88 3.71 13.49
C ALA A 31 -4.83 3.17 12.05
N ALA A 32 -5.16 1.88 11.88
CA ALA A 32 -5.23 1.27 10.56
C ALA A 32 -6.21 2.08 9.66
N PRO A 33 -5.89 2.37 8.38
CA PRO A 33 -6.78 3.16 7.53
C PRO A 33 -8.13 2.49 7.32
N GLY A 34 -9.16 3.28 7.05
CA GLY A 34 -10.48 2.76 6.69
C GLY A 34 -10.50 2.33 5.23
N PHE A 35 -10.97 1.12 4.96
CA PHE A 35 -11.24 0.63 3.60
C PHE A 35 -12.64 0.06 3.54
N GLU A 36 -13.25 0.17 2.38
CA GLU A 36 -14.49 -0.52 2.05
C GLU A 36 -14.24 -1.42 0.85
N LEU A 37 -14.27 -2.73 1.08
CA LEU A 37 -13.91 -3.73 0.10
C LEU A 37 -15.14 -4.58 -0.25
N PRO A 38 -15.36 -4.91 -1.53
CA PRO A 38 -16.35 -5.92 -1.87
C PRO A 38 -15.89 -7.28 -1.35
N THR A 39 -16.84 -8.14 -0.97
CA THR A 39 -16.56 -9.55 -0.73
C THR A 39 -16.14 -10.25 -2.03
N TYR A 40 -15.48 -11.39 -1.91
CA TYR A 40 -15.02 -12.16 -3.07
C TYR A 40 -16.15 -12.49 -4.06
N ASP A 41 -17.33 -12.83 -3.53
CA ASP A 41 -18.56 -13.11 -4.29
C ASP A 41 -19.30 -11.84 -4.76
N LYS A 42 -18.78 -10.65 -4.42
CA LYS A 42 -19.30 -9.32 -4.80
C LYS A 42 -20.72 -8.99 -4.32
N LYS A 43 -21.32 -9.81 -3.45
CA LYS A 43 -22.69 -9.60 -2.96
C LYS A 43 -22.78 -8.55 -1.85
N SER A 44 -21.67 -8.25 -1.18
CA SER A 44 -21.66 -7.31 -0.08
C SER A 44 -20.36 -6.51 -0.05
N ARG A 45 -20.35 -5.46 0.77
CA ARG A 45 -19.18 -4.64 1.04
C ARG A 45 -18.88 -4.70 2.53
N ILE A 46 -17.60 -4.82 2.86
CA ILE A 46 -17.10 -4.88 4.23
C ILE A 46 -16.30 -3.61 4.48
N GLN A 47 -16.67 -2.87 5.53
CA GLN A 47 -15.88 -1.73 6.01
C GLN A 47 -14.95 -2.20 7.13
N LEU A 48 -13.64 -2.11 6.90
CA LEU A 48 -12.64 -2.67 7.81
C LEU A 48 -12.67 -2.04 9.22
N ALA A 49 -13.10 -0.78 9.30
CA ALA A 49 -13.19 -0.04 10.55
C ALA A 49 -14.18 -0.66 11.56
N SER A 50 -15.18 -1.43 11.09
CA SER A 50 -16.18 -2.07 11.96
C SER A 50 -15.60 -3.14 12.87
N PHE A 51 -14.41 -3.69 12.54
CA PHE A 51 -13.75 -4.70 13.37
C PHE A 51 -12.83 -4.12 14.45
N ARG A 52 -12.53 -2.81 14.41
CA ARG A 52 -11.60 -2.18 15.35
C ARG A 52 -12.09 -2.35 16.79
N GLY A 53 -11.20 -2.74 17.69
CA GLY A 53 -11.51 -2.93 19.12
C GLY A 53 -12.35 -4.17 19.45
N HIS A 54 -12.85 -4.91 18.45
CA HIS A 54 -13.68 -6.11 18.67
C HIS A 54 -12.87 -7.39 18.52
N LYS A 55 -11.98 -7.45 17.52
CA LYS A 55 -11.08 -8.59 17.30
C LYS A 55 -9.85 -8.17 16.48
N PRO A 56 -8.71 -8.86 16.62
CA PRO A 56 -7.57 -8.67 15.73
C PRO A 56 -7.94 -8.97 14.28
N VAL A 57 -7.41 -8.18 13.34
CA VAL A 57 -7.62 -8.34 11.90
C VAL A 57 -6.27 -8.38 11.20
N VAL A 58 -6.09 -9.32 10.28
CA VAL A 58 -4.91 -9.46 9.45
C VAL A 58 -5.27 -9.09 8.02
N LEU A 59 -4.47 -8.24 7.37
CA LEU A 59 -4.62 -7.86 5.96
C LEU A 59 -3.54 -8.55 5.12
N ILE A 60 -3.96 -9.23 4.07
CA ILE A 60 -3.07 -9.88 3.10
C ILE A 60 -3.34 -9.23 1.74
N PHE A 61 -2.34 -8.53 1.19
CA PHE A 61 -2.42 -7.92 -0.13
C PHE A 61 -1.73 -8.80 -1.15
N GLY A 62 -2.42 -9.14 -2.23
CA GLY A 62 -1.90 -9.94 -3.32
C GLY A 62 -2.80 -9.87 -4.55
N SER A 63 -2.25 -10.30 -5.68
CA SER A 63 -2.98 -10.49 -6.93
C SER A 63 -2.52 -11.80 -7.56
N TYR A 64 -3.42 -12.47 -8.27
CA TYR A 64 -3.05 -13.58 -9.15
C TYR A 64 -3.01 -13.04 -10.58
N THR A 65 -1.80 -12.81 -11.08
CA THR A 65 -1.48 -12.29 -12.41
C THR A 65 -0.29 -13.04 -12.97
#